data_AF-A0A1A3HSB8-F1
#
_entry.id   AF-A0A1A3HSB8-F1
#
_cell.length_a   1.000
_cell.length_b   1.000
_cell.length_c   1.000
_cell.angle_alpha   90.00
_cell.angle_beta   90.00
_cell.angle_gamma   90.00
#
_symmetry.space_group_name_H-M   'P 1'
#
loop_
_entity.id
_entity.type
_entity.pdbx_description
1 polymer ?
#
loop_
_entity_poly.entity_id
_entity_poly.type
_entity_poly.pdbx_seq_one_letter_code
_entity_poly.pdbx_strand_id
1 'polypeptide(L)'
;MFHIAVAHNLPAKDCGGRAPTFAKALKHLEDEGIYTTRMRPWVDKIKDVGNEGNHETPSTTPKQAMDVAQFTRQSINLAYELPTTVAEHTDDAESAS
;
A
#
# COMPACT_ATOMS: atom_id res chain seq x y z
N MET A 1 0.89 -3.90 -2.76
CA MET A 1 -0.24 -4.07 -1.83
C MET A 1 -0.15 -5.32 -1.00
N PHE A 2 -0.33 -6.51 -1.58
CA PHE A 2 -0.31 -7.76 -0.82
C PHE A 2 0.99 -7.97 -0.04
N HIS A 3 2.14 -7.78 -0.71
CA HIS A 3 3.45 -7.88 -0.06
C HIS A 3 3.60 -6.90 1.12
N ILE A 4 3.16 -5.65 0.94
CA ILE A 4 3.21 -4.62 1.99
C ILE A 4 2.34 -5.06 3.18
N ALA A 5 1.11 -5.48 2.95
CA ALA A 5 0.23 -5.96 4.02
C ALA A 5 0.85 -7.13 4.80
N VAL A 6 1.48 -8.09 4.12
CA VAL A 6 2.17 -9.21 4.76
C VAL A 6 3.41 -8.75 5.54
N ALA A 7 4.19 -7.81 5.00
CA ALA A 7 5.31 -7.20 5.70
C ALA A 7 4.86 -6.47 6.98
N HIS A 8 3.63 -5.98 7.01
CA HIS A 8 2.99 -5.36 8.16
C HIS A 8 2.02 -6.30 8.89
N ASN A 9 2.41 -7.57 9.05
CA ASN A 9 1.75 -8.57 9.91
C ASN A 9 0.40 -9.14 9.43
N LEU A 10 -0.03 -8.89 8.19
CA LEU A 10 -1.15 -9.64 7.62
C LEU A 10 -0.71 -11.08 7.30
N PRO A 11 -1.44 -12.12 7.74
CA PRO A 11 -1.12 -13.49 7.36
C PRO A 11 -1.16 -13.69 5.84
N ALA A 12 -0.13 -14.31 5.27
CA ALA A 12 -0.06 -14.60 3.84
C ALA A 12 -1.15 -15.58 3.36
N LYS A 13 -1.70 -16.38 4.28
CA LYS A 13 -2.83 -17.28 4.04
C LYS A 13 -3.80 -17.24 5.22
N ASP A 14 -5.09 -17.34 4.94
CA ASP A 14 -6.12 -17.56 5.95
C ASP A 14 -6.15 -19.01 6.45
N CYS A 15 -7.04 -19.32 7.40
CA CYS A 15 -7.23 -20.66 7.94
C CYS A 15 -7.65 -21.72 6.89
N GLY A 16 -8.15 -21.28 5.73
CA GLY A 16 -8.45 -22.14 4.58
C GLY A 16 -7.32 -22.26 3.56
N GLY A 17 -6.14 -21.70 3.86
CA GLY A 17 -4.97 -21.71 2.98
C GLY A 17 -5.04 -20.73 1.82
N ARG A 18 -6.00 -19.80 1.81
CA ARG A 18 -6.21 -18.84 0.71
C ARG A 18 -5.50 -17.52 0.99
N ALA A 19 -4.97 -16.89 -0.05
CA ALA A 19 -4.40 -15.57 0.07
C ALA A 19 -5.49 -14.52 0.43
N PRO A 20 -5.18 -13.54 1.30
CA PRO A 20 -6.05 -12.39 1.52
C PRO A 20 -6.49 -11.71 0.22
N THR A 21 -7.75 -11.27 0.20
CA THR A 21 -8.27 -10.46 -0.90
C THR A 21 -7.64 -9.06 -0.90
N PHE A 22 -7.66 -8.38 -2.05
CA PHE A 22 -7.22 -6.98 -2.14
C PHE A 22 -7.89 -6.08 -1.09
N ALA A 23 -9.21 -6.23 -0.91
CA ALA A 23 -9.96 -5.47 0.08
C ALA A 23 -9.50 -5.75 1.53
N LYS A 24 -9.18 -7.00 1.87
CA LYS A 24 -8.63 -7.35 3.18
C LYS A 24 -7.25 -6.72 3.40
N ALA A 25 -6.38 -6.78 2.39
CA ALA A 25 -5.04 -6.17 2.46
C ALA A 25 -5.12 -4.64 2.61
N LEU A 26 -6.01 -3.99 1.87
CA LEU A 26 -6.22 -2.54 1.97
C LEU A 26 -6.74 -2.15 3.35
N LYS A 27 -7.78 -2.84 3.83
CA LYS A 27 -8.35 -2.57 5.16
C LYS A 27 -7.30 -2.73 6.26
N HIS A 28 -6.49 -3.80 6.19
CA HIS A 28 -5.40 -4.02 7.14
C HIS A 28 -4.40 -2.85 7.16
N LEU A 29 -3.95 -2.40 5.97
CA LEU A 29 -3.02 -1.28 5.87
C LEU A 29 -3.62 0.06 6.33
N GLU A 30 -4.94 0.24 6.20
CA GLU A 30 -5.64 1.39 6.78
C GLU A 30 -5.74 1.29 8.32
N ASP A 31 -6.05 0.11 8.86
CA ASP A 31 -6.17 -0.12 10.29
C ASP A 31 -4.80 0.04 11.00
N GLU A 32 -3.70 -0.34 10.35
CA GLU A 32 -2.32 -0.13 10.80
C GLU A 32 -1.82 1.32 10.60
N GLY A 33 -2.66 2.21 10.04
CA GLY A 33 -2.32 3.62 9.83
C GLY A 33 -1.33 3.90 8.70
N ILE A 34 -0.91 2.88 7.95
CA ILE A 34 0.00 3.01 6.81
C ILE A 34 -0.69 3.74 5.67
N TYR A 35 -1.95 3.41 5.40
CA TYR A 35 -2.81 4.20 4.53
C TYR A 35 -3.82 4.99 5.32
N THR A 36 -4.05 6.21 4.87
CA THR A 36 -5.09 7.06 5.43
C THR A 36 -6.37 6.93 4.63
N THR A 37 -7.52 7.18 5.28
CA THR A 37 -8.83 7.20 4.61
C THR A 37 -8.90 8.16 3.42
N ARG A 38 -8.05 9.20 3.40
CA ARG A 38 -7.93 10.16 2.29
C ARG A 38 -7.36 9.55 1.02
N MET A 39 -6.63 8.43 1.11
CA MET A 39 -6.04 7.74 -0.04
C MET A 39 -7.03 6.85 -0.78
N ARG A 40 -8.21 6.56 -0.20
CA ARG A 40 -9.22 5.64 -0.78
C ARG A 40 -9.59 5.94 -2.23
N PRO A 41 -9.88 7.21 -2.63
CA PRO A 41 -10.20 7.51 -4.03
C PRO A 41 -9.07 7.14 -5.00
N TRP A 42 -7.82 7.26 -4.55
CA TRP A 42 -6.67 6.86 -5.35
C TRP A 42 -6.57 5.34 -5.46
N VAL A 43 -6.77 4.63 -4.35
CA VAL A 43 -6.77 3.16 -4.33
C VAL A 43 -7.86 2.59 -5.25
N ASP A 44 -9.07 3.15 -5.20
CA ASP A 44 -10.17 2.75 -6.06
C ASP A 44 -9.84 2.97 -7.54
N LYS A 45 -9.26 4.12 -7.87
CA LYS A 45 -8.80 4.42 -9.23
C LYS A 45 -7.76 3.40 -9.74
N ILE A 46 -6.80 2.98 -8.90
CA ILE A 46 -5.79 1.98 -9.29
C ILE A 46 -6.41 0.60 -9.46
N LYS A 47 -7.36 0.23 -8.61
CA LYS A 47 -8.12 -1.03 -8.72
C LYS A 47 -8.89 -1.07 -10.04
N ASP A 48 -9.53 0.03 -10.41
CA ASP A 48 -10.30 0.12 -11.65
C ASP A 48 -9.38 0.01 -12.88
N VAL A 49 -8.22 0.68 -12.89
CA VAL A 49 -7.19 0.53 -13.94
C VAL A 49 -6.69 -0.93 -14.05
N GLY A 50 -6.46 -1.59 -12.91
CA GLY A 50 -6.01 -2.99 -12.89
C GLY A 50 -7.07 -3.97 -13.42
N ASN A 51 -8.34 -3.73 -13.10
CA ASN A 51 -9.45 -4.54 -13.59
C ASN A 51 -9.69 -4.30 -15.10
N GLU A 52 -9.67 -3.04 -15.54
CA GLU A 52 -9.84 -2.65 -16.95
C GLU A 52 -8.75 -3.28 -17.84
N GLY A 53 -7.50 -3.29 -17.38
CA GLY A 53 -6.38 -3.96 -18.07
C GLY A 53 -6.47 -5.50 -18.13
N ASN A 54 -7.39 -6.13 -17.40
CA ASN A 54 -7.55 -7.59 -17.35
C ASN A 54 -8.70 -8.11 -18.24
N HIS A 55 -9.62 -7.24 -18.67
CA HIS A 55 -10.81 -7.63 -19.44
C HIS A 55 -10.70 -7.41 -20.94
N GLU A 56 -9.91 -6.43 -21.38
CA GLU A 56 -9.49 -6.22 -22.77
C GLU A 56 -7.99 -5.88 -22.75
N THR A 57 -7.33 -5.66 -23.90
CA THR A 57 -6.04 -4.95 -23.93
C THR A 57 -6.29 -3.46 -24.16
N PRO A 58 -6.71 -2.67 -23.15
CA PRO A 58 -6.77 -1.24 -23.30
C PRO A 58 -5.35 -0.69 -23.30
N SER A 59 -5.08 0.26 -24.19
CA SER A 59 -3.87 1.06 -24.14
C SER A 59 -3.90 1.88 -22.85
N THR A 60 -3.26 1.39 -21.79
CA THR A 60 -3.03 2.17 -20.56
C THR A 60 -2.47 3.53 -20.96
N THR A 61 -3.21 4.59 -20.67
CA THR A 61 -2.78 5.94 -21.04
C THR A 61 -1.53 6.33 -20.21
N PRO A 62 -0.67 7.23 -20.73
CA PRO A 62 0.46 7.75 -19.96
C PRO A 62 0.04 8.34 -18.60
N LYS A 63 -1.16 8.93 -18.52
CA LYS A 63 -1.74 9.46 -17.28
C LYS A 63 -2.02 8.33 -16.28
N GLN A 64 -2.73 7.27 -16.70
CA GLN A 64 -3.01 6.11 -15.83
C GLN A 64 -1.71 5.43 -15.38
N ALA A 65 -0.73 5.28 -16.28
CA ALA A 65 0.58 4.73 -15.92
C ALA A 65 1.29 5.59 -14.86
N MET A 66 1.25 6.91 -15.01
CA MET A 66 1.82 7.84 -14.03
C MET A 66 1.07 7.78 -12.69
N ASP A 67 -0.25 7.70 -12.71
CA ASP A 67 -1.07 7.56 -11.50
C ASP A 67 -0.70 6.30 -10.71
N VAL A 68 -0.49 5.17 -11.39
CA VAL A 68 -0.03 3.89 -10.81
C VAL A 68 1.39 4.01 -10.26
N ALA A 69 2.30 4.63 -11.02
CA ALA A 69 3.69 4.80 -10.59
C ALA A 69 3.80 5.68 -9.33
N GLN A 70 3.08 6.80 -9.31
CA GLN A 70 3.04 7.70 -8.16
C GLN A 70 2.44 7.01 -6.93
N PHE A 71 1.38 6.23 -7.10
CA PHE A 71 0.77 5.45 -6.03
C PHE A 71 1.74 4.41 -5.46
N THR A 72 2.46 3.73 -6.34
CA THR A 72 3.47 2.73 -5.95
C THR A 72 4.60 3.38 -5.15
N ARG A 73 5.11 4.53 -5.61
CA ARG A 73 6.11 5.31 -4.88
C ARG A 73 5.60 5.71 -3.49
N GLN A 74 4.39 6.25 -3.41
CA GLN A 74 3.81 6.67 -2.14
C GLN A 74 3.61 5.48 -1.18
N SER A 75 3.27 4.31 -1.72
CA SER A 75 3.14 3.08 -0.93
C SER A 75 4.47 2.64 -0.31
N ILE A 76 5.57 2.76 -1.06
CA ILE A 76 6.92 2.45 -0.57
C ILE A 76 7.33 3.45 0.52
N ASN A 77 7.09 4.75 0.27
CA ASN A 77 7.43 5.79 1.21
C ASN A 77 6.71 5.60 2.55
N LEU A 78 5.40 5.40 2.55
CA LEU A 78 4.63 5.26 3.78
C LEU A 78 4.93 3.98 4.55
N ALA A 79 5.17 2.87 3.83
CA ALA A 79 5.39 1.56 4.46
C ALA A 79 6.81 1.39 4.99
N TYR A 80 7.81 1.96 4.32
CA TYR A 80 9.21 1.65 4.60
C TYR A 80 10.06 2.88 4.90
N GLU A 81 9.97 3.95 4.09
CA GLU A 81 10.85 5.12 4.26
C GLU A 81 10.45 5.96 5.47
N LEU A 82 9.14 6.24 5.63
CA LEU A 82 8.64 7.08 6.71
C LEU A 82 8.97 6.49 8.10
N PRO A 83 8.76 5.18 8.39
CA PRO A 83 9.19 4.60 9.66
C PRO A 83 10.69 4.79 9.93
N THR A 84 11.55 4.60 8.92
CA THR A 84 13.00 4.82 9.06
C THR A 84 13.31 6.29 9.34
N THR A 85 12.73 7.22 8.57
CA THR A 85 12.94 8.66 8.80
C THR A 85 12.45 9.09 10.18
N VAL A 86 11.31 8.56 10.65
CA VAL A 86 10.83 8.84 12.01
C VAL A 86 11.84 8.35 13.03
N ALA A 87 12.30 7.09 12.94
CA ALA A 87 13.30 6.53 13.85
C ALA A 87 14.56 7.40 13.92
N GLU A 88 15.12 7.78 12.77
CA GLU A 88 16.29 8.65 12.66
C GLU A 88 16.13 10.00 13.39
N HIS A 89 14.91 10.53 13.48
CA HIS A 89 14.61 11.83 14.11
C HIS A 89 14.04 11.70 15.52
N THR A 90 13.82 10.48 16.02
CA THR A 90 13.39 10.20 17.39
C THR A 90 14.49 9.60 18.26
N ASP A 91 15.55 9.05 17.65
CA ASP A 91 16.69 8.44 18.34
C ASP A 91 17.59 9.47 19.09
N ASP A 92 17.41 10.76 18.85
CA ASP A 92 18.07 11.84 19.63
C ASP A 92 17.52 11.98 21.07
N ALA A 93 16.41 11.32 21.41
CA ALA A 93 15.76 11.48 22.72
C ALA A 93 16.22 10.49 23.80
N GLU A 94 16.75 9.31 23.44
CA GLU A 94 17.15 8.27 24.42
C GLU A 94 18.62 8.36 24.87
N SER A 95 19.45 9.17 24.21
CA SER A 95 20.87 9.35 24.60
C SER A 95 21.10 10.47 25.64
N ALA A 96 20.01 11.09 26.14
CA ALA A 96 20.04 12.18 27.13
C ALA A 96 19.30 11.86 28.45
N SER A 97 18.96 10.59 28.72
CA SER A 97 18.30 10.16 29.97
C SER A 97 19.16 9.23 30.81
#